data_AF-Q05RQ1-F1
#
_entry.id   AF-Q05RQ1-F1
#
_cell.length_a   1.000
_cell.length_b   1.000
_cell.length_c   1.000
_cell.angle_alpha   90.00
_cell.angle_beta   90.00
_cell.angle_gamma   90.00
#
_symmetry.space_group_name_H-M   'P 1'
#
loop_
_entity.id
_entity.type
_entity.pdbx_description
1 polymer ?
#
loop_
_entity_poly.entity_id
_entity_poly.type
_entity_poly.pdbx_seq_one_letter_code
_entity_poly.pdbx_strand_id
1 'polypeptide(L)'
;MAYEYRVVGVNVTPIPAPDPVKASEQLKVSKEFLEKEFASHYQNSQATNTPLQVQNLLNIYGKRGWQHYYEGKIGDQVLLYFRRSIDAAIPDVAFTAEEEATTQMLAVEQRP
;
A
#
# COMPACT_ATOMS: atom_id res chain seq x y z
N MET A 1 -2.97 -19.80 -22.48
CA MET A 1 -2.02 -18.79 -21.96
C MET A 1 -1.91 -19.01 -20.48
N ALA A 2 -0.69 -19.18 -19.97
CA ALA A 2 -0.45 -19.35 -18.54
C ALA A 2 -0.29 -17.97 -17.90
N TYR A 3 -0.96 -17.75 -16.77
CA TYR A 3 -0.91 -16.50 -16.02
C TYR A 3 -0.35 -16.77 -14.63
N GLU A 4 0.43 -15.81 -14.14
CA GLU A 4 0.64 -15.65 -12.70
C GLU A 4 -0.36 -14.62 -12.15
N TYR A 5 -0.65 -14.74 -10.85
CA TYR A 5 -1.67 -13.95 -10.18
C TYR A 5 -1.14 -13.34 -8.88
N ARG A 6 -1.65 -12.16 -8.56
CA ARG A 6 -1.40 -11.43 -7.31
C ARG A 6 -2.71 -10.85 -6.80
N VAL A 7 -2.86 -10.79 -5.49
CA VAL A 7 -4.03 -10.20 -4.83
C VAL A 7 -3.53 -9.23 -3.77
N VAL A 8 -3.97 -7.98 -3.86
CA VAL A 8 -3.65 -6.92 -2.89
C VAL A 8 -4.92 -6.44 -2.24
N GLY A 9 -4.90 -6.30 -0.92
CA GLY A 9 -6.01 -5.78 -0.16
C GLY A 9 -5.80 -4.35 0.30
N VAL A 10 -6.83 -3.53 0.14
CA VAL A 10 -6.89 -2.13 0.59
C VAL A 10 -7.99 -2.02 1.63
N ASN A 11 -7.66 -1.53 2.83
CA ASN A 11 -8.65 -1.26 3.87
C ASN A 11 -9.46 -0.02 3.50
N VAL A 12 -10.79 -0.15 3.52
CA VAL A 12 -11.72 0.97 3.25
C VAL A 12 -12.02 1.75 4.53
N THR A 13 -11.82 1.11 5.70
CA THR A 13 -11.89 1.78 6.98
C THR A 13 -10.58 2.54 7.25
N PRO A 14 -10.64 3.84 7.60
CA PRO A 14 -9.46 4.58 8.01
C PRO A 14 -8.79 3.87 9.18
N ILE A 15 -7.50 3.55 9.03
CA ILE A 15 -6.71 3.12 10.19
C ILE A 15 -6.59 4.36 11.08
N PRO A 16 -7.07 4.33 12.33
CA PRO A 16 -6.88 5.46 13.22
C PRO A 16 -5.38 5.72 13.36
N ALA A 17 -4.98 6.99 13.42
CA ALA A 17 -3.60 7.34 13.69
C ALA A 17 -3.15 6.60 14.98
N PRO A 18 -1.93 6.04 15.01
CA PRO A 18 -1.42 5.37 16.20
C PRO A 18 -1.46 6.33 17.39
N ASP A 19 -1.68 5.80 18.58
CA ASP A 19 -1.68 6.60 19.80
C ASP A 19 -0.24 7.06 20.10
N PRO A 20 0.03 8.38 20.14
CA PRO A 20 1.38 8.90 20.39
C PRO A 20 1.94 8.46 21.75
N VAL A 21 1.09 8.14 22.74
CA VAL A 21 1.52 7.58 24.03
C VAL A 21 2.10 6.18 23.85
N LYS A 22 1.41 5.32 23.10
CA LYS A 22 1.87 3.94 22.83
C LYS A 22 3.14 3.92 21.96
N ALA A 23 3.22 4.82 20.98
CA ALA A 23 4.41 4.97 20.14
C ALA A 23 5.62 5.47 20.96
N SER A 24 5.41 6.42 21.88
CA SER A 24 6.43 6.91 22.82
C SER A 24 6.99 5.78 23.68
N GLU A 25 6.14 4.93 24.24
CA GLU A 25 6.55 3.79 25.06
C GLU A 25 7.37 2.76 24.26
N GLN A 26 6.99 2.46 23.03
CA GLN A 26 7.70 1.52 22.16
C GLN A 26 9.05 2.04 21.68
N LEU A 27 9.11 3.32 21.29
CA LEU A 27 10.28 3.96 20.72
C LEU A 27 11.22 4.57 21.79
N LYS A 28 10.80 4.60 23.06
CA LYS A 28 11.50 5.21 24.20
C LYS A 28 11.88 6.68 23.97
N VAL A 29 11.02 7.41 23.28
CA VAL A 29 11.14 8.86 23.04
C VAL A 29 9.94 9.57 23.63
N SER A 30 10.05 10.86 23.98
CA SER A 30 8.94 11.55 24.62
C SER A 30 7.77 11.76 23.65
N LYS A 31 6.56 11.79 24.20
CA LYS A 31 5.34 12.11 23.45
C LYS A 31 5.46 13.46 22.74
N GLU A 32 5.98 14.47 23.43
CA GLU A 32 6.12 15.83 22.87
C GLU A 32 7.09 15.85 21.68
N PHE A 33 8.13 15.02 21.72
CA PHE A 33 9.06 14.85 20.60
C PHE A 33 8.36 14.21 19.40
N LEU A 34 7.59 13.14 19.61
CA LEU A 34 6.85 12.48 18.54
C LEU A 34 5.78 13.37 17.91
N GLU A 35 5.01 14.09 18.73
CA GLU A 35 3.98 15.01 18.23
C GLU A 35 4.56 16.19 17.46
N LYS A 36 5.77 16.63 17.79
CA LYS A 36 6.45 17.74 17.12
C LYS A 36 7.12 17.31 15.81
N GLU A 37 7.90 16.23 15.84
CA GLU A 37 8.66 15.76 14.67
C GLU A 37 7.76 15.07 13.64
N PHE A 38 6.69 14.42 14.11
CA PHE A 38 5.72 13.73 13.26
C PHE A 38 4.35 14.40 13.32
N ALA A 39 4.31 15.72 13.52
CA ALA A 39 3.07 16.50 13.57
C ALA A 39 2.17 16.21 12.38
N SER A 40 2.73 16.10 11.17
CA SER A 40 2.01 15.72 9.95
C SER A 40 1.40 14.32 10.03
N HIS A 41 2.06 13.34 10.64
CA HIS A 41 1.58 11.96 10.78
C HIS A 41 0.39 11.86 11.74
N TYR A 42 0.39 12.64 12.82
CA TYR A 42 -0.71 12.63 13.80
C TYR A 42 -1.83 13.63 13.46
N GLN A 43 -1.52 14.74 12.80
CA GLN A 43 -2.51 15.75 12.37
C GLN A 43 -3.18 15.38 11.05
N ASN A 44 -2.45 14.77 10.10
CA ASN A 44 -3.06 14.14 8.92
C ASN A 44 -3.45 12.69 9.23
N SER A 45 -4.35 12.52 10.20
CA SER A 45 -5.31 11.41 10.14
C SER A 45 -6.30 11.60 8.99
N GLN A 46 -5.83 12.10 7.83
CA GLN A 46 -6.62 12.17 6.63
C GLN A 46 -7.06 10.75 6.35
N ALA A 47 -8.37 10.55 6.51
CA ALA A 47 -9.07 9.34 6.11
C ALA A 47 -8.44 8.89 4.81
N THR A 48 -7.83 7.72 4.88
CA THR A 48 -7.03 7.14 3.83
C THR A 48 -7.77 7.33 2.51
N ASN A 49 -7.23 8.13 1.57
CA ASN A 49 -7.91 8.38 0.29
C ASN A 49 -7.85 7.08 -0.52
N THR A 50 -8.81 6.19 -0.28
CA THR A 50 -8.87 4.84 -0.85
C THR A 50 -8.78 4.89 -2.37
N PRO A 51 -9.49 5.79 -3.09
CA PRO A 51 -9.27 5.96 -4.53
C PRO A 51 -7.82 6.24 -4.93
N LEU A 52 -7.13 7.16 -4.22
CA LEU A 52 -5.73 7.47 -4.51
C LEU A 52 -4.80 6.28 -4.22
N GLN A 53 -5.07 5.53 -3.16
CA GLN A 53 -4.32 4.30 -2.87
C GLN A 53 -4.50 3.24 -3.94
N VAL A 54 -5.74 3.03 -4.40
CA VAL A 54 -6.04 2.12 -5.50
C VAL A 54 -5.33 2.58 -6.77
N GLN A 55 -5.39 3.88 -7.10
CA GLN A 55 -4.68 4.45 -8.25
C GLN A 55 -3.17 4.19 -8.16
N ASN A 56 -2.55 4.42 -7.01
CA ASN A 56 -1.12 4.17 -6.81
C ASN A 56 -0.78 2.69 -7.01
N LEU A 57 -1.58 1.77 -6.47
CA LEU A 57 -1.38 0.34 -6.68
C LEU A 57 -1.49 -0.04 -8.16
N LEU A 58 -2.51 0.48 -8.88
CA LEU A 58 -2.66 0.24 -10.31
C LEU A 58 -1.44 0.71 -11.10
N ASN A 59 -0.87 1.87 -10.76
CA ASN A 59 0.33 2.41 -11.41
C ASN A 59 1.56 1.54 -11.15
N ILE A 60 1.81 1.18 -9.88
CA ILE A 60 2.95 0.33 -9.48
C ILE A 60 2.89 -1.01 -10.21
N TYR A 61 1.72 -1.66 -10.20
CA TYR A 61 1.51 -2.95 -10.85
C TYR A 61 1.62 -2.85 -12.38
N GLY A 62 1.05 -1.80 -12.97
CA GLY A 62 1.13 -1.53 -14.41
C GLY A 62 2.56 -1.37 -14.90
N LYS A 63 3.44 -0.73 -14.10
CA LYS A 63 4.88 -0.59 -14.41
C LYS A 63 5.62 -1.92 -14.51
N ARG A 64 5.10 -3.01 -13.93
CA ARG A 64 5.64 -4.37 -14.04
C ARG A 64 4.82 -5.27 -14.96
N GLY A 65 3.93 -4.69 -15.77
CA GLY A 65 3.14 -5.42 -16.77
C GLY A 65 1.96 -6.21 -16.19
N TRP A 66 1.59 -5.95 -14.93
CA TRP A 66 0.39 -6.56 -14.36
C TRP A 66 -0.87 -5.87 -14.84
N GLN A 67 -1.89 -6.66 -15.09
CA GLN A 67 -3.22 -6.20 -15.48
C GLN A 67 -4.20 -6.45 -14.34
N HIS A 68 -4.85 -5.39 -13.87
CA HIS A 68 -6.04 -5.53 -13.05
C HIS A 68 -7.15 -6.18 -13.88
N TYR A 69 -7.81 -7.21 -13.35
CA TYR A 69 -8.86 -7.93 -14.08
C TYR A 69 -10.13 -8.18 -13.27
N TYR A 70 -10.07 -7.99 -11.95
CA TYR A 70 -11.21 -8.23 -11.08
C TYR A 70 -11.01 -7.51 -9.73
N GLU A 71 -12.12 -7.05 -9.17
CA GLU A 71 -12.21 -6.52 -7.82
C GLU A 71 -13.13 -7.37 -6.95
N GLY A 72 -12.71 -7.65 -5.73
CA GLY A 72 -13.48 -8.35 -4.72
C GLY A 72 -13.64 -7.53 -3.45
N LYS A 73 -14.52 -7.99 -2.56
CA LYS A 73 -14.69 -7.39 -1.24
C LYS A 73 -14.81 -8.48 -0.19
N ILE A 74 -14.04 -8.37 0.89
CA ILE A 74 -14.15 -9.22 2.08
C ILE A 74 -14.24 -8.30 3.29
N GLY A 75 -15.41 -8.24 3.94
CA GLY A 75 -15.66 -7.30 5.03
C GLY A 75 -15.42 -5.85 4.61
N ASP A 76 -14.55 -5.14 5.33
CA ASP A 76 -14.15 -3.76 5.06
C ASP A 76 -12.92 -3.63 4.15
N GLN A 77 -12.50 -4.72 3.52
CA GLN A 77 -11.34 -4.76 2.64
C GLN A 77 -11.77 -4.90 1.18
N VAL A 78 -11.24 -4.03 0.33
CA VAL A 78 -11.31 -4.16 -1.14
C VAL A 78 -10.11 -4.97 -1.59
N LEU A 79 -10.34 -5.97 -2.42
CA LEU A 79 -9.31 -6.81 -3.00
C LEU A 79 -9.16 -6.46 -4.48
N LEU A 80 -7.92 -6.19 -4.89
CA LEU A 80 -7.54 -5.96 -6.29
C LEU A 80 -6.83 -7.20 -6.80
N TYR A 81 -7.35 -7.79 -7.88
CA TYR A 81 -6.79 -8.98 -8.49
C TYR A 81 -6.03 -8.61 -9.76
N PHE A 82 -4.79 -9.04 -9.79
CA PHE A 82 -3.87 -8.79 -10.88
C PHE A 82 -3.47 -10.10 -11.55
N ARG A 83 -3.28 -10.05 -12.86
CA ARG A 83 -2.71 -11.14 -13.64
C ARG A 83 -1.63 -10.63 -14.57
N ARG A 84 -0.63 -11.47 -14.84
CA ARG A 84 0.40 -11.21 -15.85
C ARG A 84 0.66 -12.51 -16.61
N SER A 85 0.82 -12.41 -17.93
CA SER A 85 1.19 -13.57 -18.73
C SER A 85 2.62 -13.97 -18.39
N ILE A 86 2.86 -15.26 -18.14
CA ILE A 86 4.20 -15.76 -17.77
C ILE A 86 5.20 -15.53 -18.92
N ASP A 87 4.70 -15.53 -20.15
CA ASP A 87 5.50 -15.33 -21.36
C ASP A 87 5.69 -13.84 -21.73
N ALA A 88 5.15 -12.89 -20.95
CA ALA A 88 5.26 -11.47 -21.27
C ALA A 88 6.64 -10.92 -20.85
N ALA A 89 7.21 -10.06 -21.69
CA ALA A 89 8.35 -9.25 -21.31
C ALA A 89 7.96 -8.33 -20.15
N ILE A 90 8.72 -8.37 -19.05
CA ILE A 90 8.47 -7.54 -17.88
C ILE A 90 9.08 -6.15 -18.14
N PRO A 91 8.29 -5.07 -18.13
CA PRO A 91 8.84 -3.73 -18.23
C PRO A 91 9.70 -3.41 -17.01
N ASP A 92 10.90 -2.88 -17.25
CA ASP A 92 11.80 -2.45 -16.18
C ASP A 92 11.72 -0.94 -15.93
N VAL A 93 10.51 -0.48 -15.61
CA VAL A 93 10.30 0.93 -15.26
C VAL A 93 10.67 1.13 -13.80
N ALA A 94 11.59 2.05 -13.52
CA ALA A 94 12.00 2.37 -12.16
C ALA A 94 10.82 2.89 -11.32
N PHE A 95 10.82 2.49 -10.05
CA PHE A 95 9.91 3.04 -9.05
C PHE A 95 10.49 4.34 -8.47
N THR A 96 9.58 5.24 -8.10
CA THR A 96 9.87 6.36 -7.22
C THR A 96 10.06 5.86 -5.79
N ALA A 97 10.66 6.68 -4.92
CA ALA A 97 10.89 6.31 -3.52
C ALA A 97 9.57 5.95 -2.80
N GLU A 98 8.48 6.66 -3.12
CA GLU A 98 7.15 6.43 -2.57
C GLU A 98 6.54 5.11 -3.05
N GLU A 99 6.75 4.75 -4.32
CA GLU A 99 6.29 3.48 -4.89
C GLU A 99 7.09 2.29 -4.36
N GLU A 100 8.40 2.46 -4.13
CA GLU A 100 9.24 1.46 -3.47
C GLU A 100 8.78 1.23 -2.03
N ALA A 101 8.58 2.30 -1.26
CA ALA A 101 8.06 2.21 0.11
C ALA A 101 6.71 1.49 0.14
N THR A 102 5.79 1.82 -0.78
CA THR A 102 4.49 1.15 -0.90
C THR A 102 4.64 -0.34 -1.20
N THR A 103 5.56 -0.72 -2.09
CA THR A 103 5.83 -2.11 -2.44
C THR A 103 6.43 -2.89 -1.28
N GLN A 104 7.26 -2.24 -0.45
CA GLN A 104 7.86 -2.87 0.73
C GLN A 104 6.85 -3.16 1.84
N MET A 105 5.75 -2.41 1.91
CA MET A 105 4.63 -2.70 2.82
C MET A 105 3.84 -3.96 2.45
N LEU A 106 3.99 -4.47 1.23
CA LEU A 106 3.34 -5.69 0.76
C LEU A 106 4.14 -6.93 1.15
N ALA A 107 3.42 -8.03 1.39
CA ALA A 107 4.03 -9.36 1.50
C ALA A 107 4.81 -9.70 0.22
N VAL A 108 5.88 -10.49 0.33
CA VAL A 108 6.78 -10.78 -0.79
C VAL A 108 6.01 -11.39 -1.98
N GLU A 109 5.05 -12.25 -1.69
CA GLU A 109 4.18 -12.94 -2.64
C GLU A 109 3.13 -12.01 -3.27
N GLN A 110 2.99 -10.79 -2.75
CA GLN A 110 2.11 -9.73 -3.23
C GLN A 110 2.89 -8.58 -3.85
N ARG A 111 4.19 -8.73 -4.12
CA ARG A 111 4.96 -7.70 -4.84
C ARG A 111 4.82 -7.89 -6.36
N PRO A 112 4.81 -6.78 -7.13
CA PRO A 112 4.74 -6.80 -8.59
C PRO A 112 6.07 -7.15 -9.27
#